data_AF-A0ABD6B877-F1
#
_entry.id   AF-A0ABD6B877-F1
#
_cell.length_a   1.000
_cell.length_b   1.000
_cell.length_c   1.000
_cell.angle_alpha   90.00
_cell.angle_beta   90.00
_cell.angle_gamma   90.00
#
_symmetry.space_group_name_H-M   'P 1'
#
loop_
_entity.id
_entity.type
_entity.pdbx_description
1 polymer ?
#
loop_
_entity_poly.entity_id
_entity_poly.type
_entity_poly.pdbx_seq_one_letter_code
_entity_poly.pdbx_strand_id
1 'polypeptide(L)'
;DALDNVVVHDIDDLERVTEAAHENRRAAAREVEAMIDREHDRLLSSFKRARADEAIRGMYEGAERMKARELDRAITKLEAQGDLNEDQRETVEALADSLVSQLLAPPTESLREAAGEDDWTTIQTAMELFDPRSDAADVDAPADAADERAGE
;
A
#
# COMPACT_ATOMS: atom_id res chain seq x y z
N ASP A 1 -44.16 -10.26 66.59
CA ASP A 1 -44.43 -11.05 65.36
C ASP A 1 -43.36 -10.77 64.32
N ALA A 2 -42.56 -11.78 63.97
CA ALA A 2 -41.80 -11.78 62.73
C ALA A 2 -42.64 -12.54 61.71
N LEU A 3 -42.99 -11.89 60.60
CA LEU A 3 -43.67 -12.56 59.49
C LEU A 3 -42.64 -13.42 58.78
N ASP A 4 -42.77 -14.74 58.89
CA ASP A 4 -42.07 -15.66 57.99
C ASP A 4 -42.36 -15.21 56.54
N ASN A 5 -41.39 -15.37 55.65
CA ASN A 5 -41.48 -15.06 54.21
C ASN A 5 -41.70 -13.58 53.79
N VAL A 6 -41.33 -12.59 54.61
CA VAL A 6 -41.24 -11.18 54.19
C VAL A 6 -39.79 -10.68 54.28
N VAL A 7 -39.25 -10.22 53.15
CA VAL A 7 -37.95 -9.53 53.08
C VAL A 7 -38.23 -8.04 52.82
N VAL A 8 -37.75 -7.18 53.72
CA VAL A 8 -37.83 -5.71 53.57
C VAL A 8 -36.53 -5.22 52.97
N HIS A 9 -36.64 -4.45 51.89
CA HIS A 9 -35.52 -3.72 51.31
C HIS A 9 -35.71 -2.22 51.53
N ASP A 10 -34.66 -1.55 51.94
CA ASP A 10 -34.62 -0.09 52.06
C ASP A 10 -33.87 0.56 50.89
N ILE A 11 -33.70 1.88 50.94
CA ILE A 11 -33.00 2.64 49.89
C ILE A 11 -31.52 2.22 49.82
N ASP A 12 -30.90 1.86 50.94
CA ASP A 12 -29.48 1.46 51.00
C ASP A 12 -29.26 0.12 50.28
N ASP A 13 -30.23 -0.80 50.32
CA ASP A 13 -30.22 -2.02 49.50
C ASP A 13 -30.23 -1.73 47.99
N LEU A 14 -30.98 -0.71 47.54
CA LEU A 14 -30.98 -0.28 46.14
C LEU A 14 -29.65 0.38 45.76
N GLU A 15 -29.11 1.24 46.61
CA GLU A 15 -27.81 1.90 46.38
C GLU A 15 -26.68 0.87 46.18
N ARG A 16 -26.65 -0.19 46.99
CA ARG A 16 -25.67 -1.29 46.87
C ARG A 16 -25.75 -2.01 45.53
N VAL A 17 -26.96 -2.30 45.05
CA VAL A 17 -27.17 -2.92 43.73
C VAL A 17 -26.76 -1.96 42.61
N THR A 18 -27.05 -0.67 42.75
CA THR A 18 -26.65 0.33 41.75
C THR A 18 -25.14 0.51 41.68
N GLU A 19 -24.41 0.57 42.80
CA GLU A 19 -22.95 0.70 42.78
C GLU A 19 -22.31 -0.55 42.17
N ALA A 20 -22.76 -1.75 42.56
CA ALA A 20 -22.29 -3.00 41.94
C ALA A 20 -22.57 -3.02 40.42
N ALA A 21 -23.74 -2.53 39.98
CA ALA A 21 -24.05 -2.42 38.56
C ALA A 21 -23.17 -1.37 37.84
N HIS A 22 -22.81 -0.28 38.51
CA HIS A 22 -21.90 0.74 38.00
C HIS A 22 -20.47 0.20 37.87
N GLU A 23 -19.95 -0.49 38.89
CA GLU A 23 -18.65 -1.15 38.85
C GLU A 23 -18.57 -2.19 37.73
N ASN A 24 -19.60 -3.04 37.61
CA ASN A 24 -19.68 -4.03 36.53
C ASN A 24 -19.68 -3.37 35.15
N ARG A 25 -20.45 -2.28 34.95
CA ARG A 25 -20.43 -1.51 33.69
C ARG A 25 -19.06 -0.90 33.41
N ARG A 26 -18.39 -0.33 34.41
CA ARG A 26 -17.03 0.22 34.25
C ARG A 26 -16.02 -0.87 33.91
N ALA A 27 -16.15 -2.06 34.49
CA ALA A 27 -15.29 -3.20 34.18
C ALA A 27 -15.50 -3.70 32.75
N ALA A 28 -16.76 -3.90 32.34
CA ALA A 28 -17.11 -4.29 30.97
C ALA A 28 -16.66 -3.23 29.94
N ALA A 29 -16.78 -1.93 30.25
CA ALA A 29 -16.31 -0.86 29.38
C ALA A 29 -14.79 -0.95 29.14
N ARG A 30 -13.99 -1.15 30.19
CA ARG A 30 -12.52 -1.32 30.05
C ARG A 30 -12.14 -2.53 29.20
N GLU A 31 -12.89 -3.63 29.33
CA GLU A 31 -12.66 -4.82 28.50
C GLU A 31 -12.95 -4.54 27.02
N VAL A 32 -14.04 -3.82 26.74
CA VAL A 32 -14.41 -3.41 25.38
C VAL A 32 -13.39 -2.42 24.80
N GLU A 33 -12.93 -1.44 25.58
CA GLU A 33 -11.88 -0.50 25.16
C GLU A 33 -10.60 -1.25 24.74
N ALA A 34 -10.13 -2.20 25.56
CA ALA A 34 -8.97 -3.03 25.22
C ALA A 34 -9.22 -3.96 24.01
N MET A 35 -10.46 -4.29 23.69
CA MET A 35 -10.80 -4.99 22.45
C MET A 35 -10.71 -4.06 21.24
N ILE A 36 -11.24 -2.84 21.36
CA ILE A 36 -11.22 -1.82 20.31
C ILE A 36 -9.78 -1.45 19.96
N ASP A 37 -8.92 -1.18 20.94
CA ASP A 37 -7.53 -0.79 20.70
C ASP A 37 -6.78 -1.86 19.89
N ARG A 38 -6.93 -3.13 20.29
CA ARG A 38 -6.31 -4.26 19.56
C ARG A 38 -6.81 -4.39 18.12
N GLU A 39 -8.11 -4.17 17.89
CA GLU A 39 -8.68 -4.29 16.56
C GLU A 39 -8.36 -3.07 15.68
N HIS A 40 -8.28 -1.89 16.29
CA HIS A 40 -7.81 -0.67 15.64
C HIS A 40 -6.37 -0.82 15.14
N ASP A 41 -5.47 -1.37 15.95
CA ASP A 41 -4.08 -1.63 15.55
C ASP A 41 -4.00 -2.61 14.39
N ARG A 42 -4.82 -3.68 14.41
CA ARG A 42 -4.91 -4.63 13.30
C ARG A 42 -5.42 -3.97 12.02
N LEU A 43 -6.45 -3.14 12.14
CA LEU A 43 -7.01 -2.39 11.01
C LEU A 43 -5.94 -1.49 10.39
N LEU A 44 -5.24 -0.70 11.20
CA LEU A 44 -4.17 0.18 10.74
C LEU A 44 -3.06 -0.60 10.03
N SER A 45 -2.60 -1.71 10.60
CA SER A 45 -1.58 -2.56 9.96
C SER A 45 -2.05 -3.10 8.60
N SER A 46 -3.30 -3.59 8.53
CA SER A 46 -3.88 -4.08 7.27
C SER A 46 -4.03 -2.98 6.22
N PHE A 47 -4.40 -1.77 6.65
CA PHE A 47 -4.56 -0.61 5.79
C PHE A 47 -3.21 -0.18 5.20
N LYS A 48 -2.16 -0.09 6.02
CA LYS A 48 -0.81 0.28 5.55
C LYS A 48 -0.27 -0.72 4.52
N ARG A 49 -0.46 -2.03 4.75
CA ARG A 49 -0.10 -3.07 3.78
C ARG A 49 -0.83 -2.89 2.46
N ALA A 50 -2.15 -2.69 2.50
CA ALA A 50 -2.94 -2.45 1.29
C ALA A 50 -2.46 -1.22 0.50
N ARG A 51 -2.02 -0.17 1.19
CA ARG A 51 -1.48 1.06 0.58
C ARG A 51 -0.09 0.87 -0.01
N ALA A 52 0.78 0.11 0.65
CA ALA A 52 2.05 -0.29 0.07
C ALA A 52 1.85 -1.15 -1.19
N ASP A 53 0.91 -2.10 -1.16
CA ASP A 53 0.56 -2.91 -2.34
C ASP A 53 0.00 -2.08 -3.50
N GLU A 54 -0.75 -1.02 -3.20
CA GLU A 54 -1.24 -0.05 -4.19
C GLU A 54 -0.07 0.71 -4.84
N ALA A 55 0.87 1.22 -4.04
CA ALA A 55 2.07 1.91 -4.53
C ALA A 55 2.94 1.00 -5.39
N ILE A 56 3.17 -0.24 -4.94
CA ILE A 56 3.94 -1.25 -5.69
C ILE A 56 3.27 -1.50 -7.04
N ARG A 57 1.95 -1.68 -7.07
CA ARG A 57 1.22 -1.89 -8.33
C ARG A 57 1.40 -0.73 -9.30
N GLY A 58 1.21 0.51 -8.83
CA GLY A 58 1.42 1.71 -9.66
C GLY A 58 2.82 1.78 -10.26
N MET A 59 3.84 1.45 -9.46
CA MET A 59 5.24 1.40 -9.89
C MET A 59 5.48 0.36 -11.00
N TYR A 60 4.97 -0.87 -10.84
CA TYR A 60 5.08 -1.90 -11.88
C TYR A 60 4.32 -1.54 -13.16
N GLU A 61 3.13 -0.94 -13.05
CA GLU A 61 2.37 -0.48 -14.21
C GLU A 61 3.11 0.62 -14.99
N GLY A 62 3.73 1.58 -14.29
CA GLY A 62 4.58 2.61 -14.90
C GLY A 62 5.81 2.04 -15.59
N ALA A 63 6.53 1.15 -14.90
CA ALA A 63 7.70 0.48 -15.46
C ALA A 63 7.35 -0.34 -16.70
N GLU A 64 6.21 -1.06 -16.71
CA GLU A 64 5.78 -1.85 -17.87
C GLU A 64 5.48 -0.95 -19.08
N ARG A 65 4.78 0.18 -18.87
CA ARG A 65 4.55 1.17 -19.93
C ARG A 65 5.85 1.70 -20.51
N MET A 66 6.82 2.04 -19.66
CA MET A 66 8.13 2.52 -20.08
C MET A 66 8.90 1.45 -20.85
N LYS A 67 8.98 0.23 -20.30
CA LYS A 67 9.62 -0.94 -20.90
C LYS A 67 9.09 -1.21 -22.30
N ALA A 68 7.76 -1.25 -22.46
CA ALA A 68 7.12 -1.52 -23.75
C ALA A 68 7.51 -0.48 -24.82
N ARG A 69 7.53 0.82 -24.47
CA ARG A 69 7.94 1.89 -25.41
C ARG A 69 9.41 1.79 -25.82
N GLU A 70 10.30 1.60 -24.85
CA GLU A 70 11.74 1.54 -25.15
C GLU A 70 12.12 0.26 -25.89
N LEU A 71 11.45 -0.85 -25.58
CA LEU A 71 11.61 -2.11 -26.29
C LEU A 71 11.16 -1.99 -27.75
N ASP A 72 9.98 -1.42 -28.01
CA ASP A 72 9.48 -1.19 -29.37
C ASP A 72 10.43 -0.29 -30.18
N ARG A 73 10.92 0.79 -29.57
CA ARG A 73 11.93 1.68 -30.18
C ARG A 73 13.22 0.93 -30.49
N ALA A 74 13.73 0.14 -29.54
CA ALA A 74 14.96 -0.61 -29.71
C ALA A 74 14.85 -1.64 -30.84
N ILE A 75 13.75 -2.40 -30.86
CA ILE A 75 13.49 -3.40 -31.89
C ILE A 75 13.35 -2.74 -33.27
N THR A 76 12.55 -1.69 -33.39
CA THR A 76 12.39 -0.94 -34.65
C THR A 76 13.74 -0.45 -35.19
N LYS A 77 14.60 0.08 -34.31
CA LYS A 77 15.93 0.58 -34.68
C LYS A 77 16.89 -0.55 -35.10
N LEU A 78 16.78 -1.72 -34.48
CA LEU A 78 17.58 -2.90 -34.83
C LEU A 78 17.14 -3.49 -36.16
N GLU A 79 15.83 -3.67 -36.37
CA GLU A 79 15.24 -4.16 -37.63
C GLU A 79 15.60 -3.25 -38.82
N ALA A 80 15.71 -1.93 -38.61
CA ALA A 80 16.18 -0.99 -39.64
C ALA A 80 17.65 -1.19 -40.06
N GLN A 81 18.47 -1.87 -39.24
CA GLN A 81 19.87 -2.20 -39.53
C GLN A 81 20.04 -3.63 -40.06
N GLY A 82 18.99 -4.44 -39.97
CA GLY A 82 18.93 -5.82 -40.42
C GLY A 82 17.86 -6.60 -39.66
N ASP A 83 17.21 -7.57 -40.32
CA ASP A 83 16.15 -8.36 -39.70
C ASP A 83 16.66 -9.11 -38.46
N LEU A 84 15.94 -8.98 -37.36
CA LEU A 84 16.16 -9.78 -36.16
C LEU A 84 15.51 -11.16 -36.33
N ASN A 85 16.20 -12.20 -35.89
CA ASN A 85 15.55 -13.49 -35.68
C ASN A 85 14.83 -13.54 -34.31
N GLU A 86 14.01 -14.57 -34.11
CA GLU A 86 13.21 -14.75 -32.90
C GLU A 86 14.07 -14.79 -31.63
N ASP A 87 15.15 -15.57 -31.61
CA ASP A 87 16.06 -15.71 -30.46
C ASP A 87 16.69 -14.35 -30.06
N GLN A 88 17.01 -13.51 -31.04
CA GLN A 88 17.56 -12.18 -30.80
C GLN A 88 16.50 -11.25 -30.21
N ARG A 89 15.25 -11.31 -30.70
CA ARG A 89 14.14 -10.53 -30.16
C ARG A 89 13.87 -10.92 -28.71
N GLU A 90 13.74 -12.22 -28.44
CA GLU A 90 13.58 -12.76 -27.08
C GLU A 90 14.71 -12.33 -26.15
N THR A 91 15.96 -12.32 -26.62
CA THR A 91 17.11 -11.88 -25.81
C THR A 91 16.97 -10.42 -25.37
N VAL A 92 16.50 -9.52 -26.24
CA VAL A 92 16.29 -8.10 -25.91
C VAL A 92 15.11 -7.92 -24.96
N GLU A 93 14.03 -8.67 -25.16
CA GLU A 93 12.86 -8.68 -24.27
C GLU A 93 13.25 -9.16 -22.85
N ALA A 94 13.97 -10.27 -22.77
CA ALA A 94 14.45 -10.83 -21.50
C ALA A 94 15.42 -9.89 -20.78
N LEU A 95 16.26 -9.14 -21.52
CA LEU A 95 17.09 -8.10 -20.94
C LEU A 95 16.25 -6.99 -20.31
N ALA A 96 15.23 -6.50 -21.02
CA ALA A 96 14.35 -5.45 -20.52
C ALA A 96 13.58 -5.91 -19.27
N ASP A 97 13.05 -7.14 -19.27
CA ASP A 97 12.37 -7.75 -18.11
C ASP A 97 13.30 -7.89 -16.91
N SER A 98 14.54 -8.34 -17.14
CA SER A 98 15.55 -8.49 -16.10
C SER A 98 15.92 -7.14 -15.47
N LEU A 99 16.08 -6.10 -16.29
CA LEU A 99 16.37 -4.74 -15.81
C LEU A 99 15.23 -4.19 -14.95
N VAL A 100 13.99 -4.29 -15.41
CA VAL A 100 12.81 -3.84 -14.63
C VAL A 100 12.72 -4.62 -13.32
N SER A 101 12.85 -5.94 -13.36
CA SER A 101 12.78 -6.78 -12.16
C SER A 101 13.86 -6.43 -11.14
N GLN A 102 15.11 -6.23 -11.58
CA GLN A 102 16.21 -5.86 -10.70
C GLN A 102 16.06 -4.45 -10.13
N LEU A 103 15.59 -3.50 -10.93
CA LEU A 103 15.40 -2.10 -10.52
C LEU A 103 14.26 -1.97 -9.50
N LEU A 104 13.18 -2.74 -9.66
CA LEU A 104 11.99 -2.66 -8.81
C LEU A 104 12.08 -3.51 -7.54
N ALA A 105 13.01 -4.47 -7.45
CA ALA A 105 13.16 -5.31 -6.27
C ALA A 105 13.45 -4.50 -4.98
N PRO A 106 14.46 -3.59 -4.92
CA PRO A 106 14.73 -2.79 -3.72
C PRO A 106 13.55 -1.90 -3.26
N PRO A 107 12.89 -1.09 -4.12
CA PRO A 107 11.76 -0.29 -3.66
C PRO A 107 10.55 -1.13 -3.25
N THR A 108 10.35 -2.31 -3.86
CA THR A 108 9.29 -3.25 -3.45
C THR A 108 9.54 -3.79 -2.04
N GLU A 109 10.78 -4.16 -1.73
CA GLU A 109 11.18 -4.60 -0.38
C GLU A 109 11.01 -3.47 0.64
N SER A 110 11.50 -2.27 0.32
CA SER A 110 11.38 -1.10 1.18
C SER A 110 9.92 -0.73 1.49
N LEU A 111 9.01 -0.83 0.52
CA LEU A 111 7.57 -0.56 0.75
C LEU A 111 6.90 -1.60 1.63
N ARG A 112 7.29 -2.87 1.50
CA ARG A 112 6.79 -3.95 2.37
C ARG A 112 7.29 -3.80 3.81
N GLU A 113 8.55 -3.40 3.97
CA GLU A 113 9.14 -3.11 5.27
C GLU A 113 8.46 -1.90 5.92
N ALA A 114 8.29 -0.79 5.19
CA ALA A 114 7.60 0.41 5.68
C ALA A 114 6.17 0.11 6.18
N ALA A 115 5.44 -0.79 5.51
CA ALA A 115 4.13 -1.24 5.96
C ALA A 115 4.16 -2.09 7.24
N GLY A 116 5.28 -2.79 7.49
CA GLY A 116 5.52 -3.55 8.72
C GLY A 116 6.01 -2.71 9.89
N GLU A 117 6.78 -1.66 9.61
CA GLU A 117 7.41 -0.76 10.60
C GLU A 117 6.58 0.49 10.91
N ASP A 118 5.34 0.53 10.45
CA ASP A 118 4.41 1.65 10.62
C ASP A 118 4.85 2.98 9.97
N ASP A 119 5.81 2.96 9.05
CA ASP A 119 6.30 4.13 8.30
C ASP A 119 5.34 4.56 7.19
N TRP A 120 4.34 5.33 7.59
CA TRP A 120 3.35 5.90 6.67
C TRP A 120 3.94 6.92 5.70
N THR A 121 5.01 7.64 6.08
CA THR A 121 5.59 8.71 5.27
C THR A 121 6.21 8.15 4.00
N THR A 122 6.93 7.03 4.12
CA THR A 122 7.51 6.32 2.98
C THR A 122 6.43 5.82 2.02
N ILE A 123 5.33 5.25 2.54
CA ILE A 123 4.22 4.75 1.72
C ILE A 123 3.54 5.90 0.97
N GLN A 124 3.25 7.02 1.64
CA GLN A 124 2.65 8.20 0.99
C GLN A 124 3.55 8.74 -0.12
N THR A 125 4.84 8.89 0.17
CA THR A 125 5.82 9.41 -0.80
C THR A 125 5.87 8.53 -2.04
N ALA A 126 5.88 7.20 -1.87
CA ALA A 126 5.87 6.28 -3.01
C ALA A 126 4.57 6.35 -3.82
N MET A 127 3.41 6.50 -3.17
CA MET A 127 2.14 6.68 -3.91
C MET A 127 2.11 7.97 -4.73
N GLU A 128 2.74 9.04 -4.24
CA GLU A 128 2.87 10.30 -5.01
C GLU A 128 3.87 10.15 -6.17
N LEU A 129 5.03 9.55 -5.91
CA LEU A 129 6.08 9.35 -6.92
C LEU A 129 5.64 8.41 -8.05
N PHE A 130 4.89 7.35 -7.73
CA PHE A 130 4.47 6.33 -8.68
C PHE A 130 2.98 6.44 -9.05
N ASP A 131 2.37 7.61 -8.87
CA ASP A 131 1.01 7.86 -9.34
C ASP A 131 0.98 7.69 -10.87
N PRO A 132 0.22 6.72 -11.41
CA PRO A 132 0.16 6.45 -12.85
C PRO A 132 -0.38 7.64 -13.67
N ARG A 133 -0.98 8.64 -13.02
CA ARG A 133 -1.40 9.90 -13.67
C ARG A 133 -0.22 10.85 -13.93
N SER A 134 0.85 10.77 -13.14
CA SER A 134 2.05 11.60 -13.31
C SER A 134 2.81 11.23 -14.58
N ASP A 135 2.85 9.94 -14.92
CA ASP A 135 3.44 9.43 -16.17
C ASP A 135 2.74 9.94 -17.43
N ALA A 136 1.47 10.36 -17.35
CA ALA A 136 0.70 10.82 -18.51
C ALA A 136 1.22 12.15 -19.09
N ALA A 137 1.98 12.93 -18.32
CA ALA A 137 2.51 14.22 -18.75
C ALA A 137 3.71 14.11 -19.71
N ASP A 138 4.45 13.00 -19.68
CA ASP A 138 5.61 12.76 -20.56
C ASP A 138 5.22 12.07 -21.89
N VAL A 139 3.94 11.73 -22.08
CA VAL A 139 3.44 10.91 -23.19
C VAL A 139 3.38 11.67 -24.52
N ASP A 140 3.37 13.00 -24.50
CA ASP A 140 3.12 13.83 -25.69
C ASP A 140 4.36 14.62 -26.18
N ALA A 141 5.54 14.37 -25.59
CA ALA A 141 6.78 14.98 -26.05
C ALA A 141 7.42 14.12 -27.17
N PRO A 142 7.46 14.58 -28.43
CA PRO A 142 8.22 13.88 -29.46
C PRO A 142 9.71 13.90 -29.11
N ALA A 143 10.28 12.70 -28.87
CA ALA A 143 11.67 12.52 -28.48
C ALA A 143 12.69 12.98 -29.54
N ASP A 144 12.26 13.19 -30.79
CA ASP A 144 13.10 13.75 -31.86
C ASP A 144 13.48 15.23 -31.64
N ALA A 145 12.79 15.96 -30.75
CA ALA A 145 13.13 17.35 -30.46
C ALA A 145 14.37 17.53 -29.57
N ALA A 146 14.91 16.44 -29.00
CA ALA A 146 16.08 16.49 -28.13
C ALA A 146 17.43 16.42 -28.89
N ASP A 147 17.43 15.89 -30.11
CA ASP A 147 18.67 15.68 -30.88
C ASP A 147 19.12 16.92 -31.68
N GLU A 148 18.25 17.91 -31.88
CA GLU A 148 18.58 19.15 -32.61
C GLU A 148 19.15 20.29 -31.73
N ARG A 149 19.11 20.16 -30.39
CA ARG A 149 19.56 21.26 -29.48
C ARG A 149 21.01 21.15 -29.00
N ALA A 150 21.76 20.13 -29.44
CA ALA A 150 23.15 19.91 -29.04
C ALA A 150 24.18 20.43 -30.07
N GLY A 151 23.74 21.21 -31.06
CA GLY A 151 24.58 21.72 -32.15
C GLY A 151 24.38 23.21 -32.44
N GLU A 152 24.62 24.08 -31.46
CA GLU A 152 24.98 25.49 -31.72
C GLU A 152 26.00 26.00 -30.70
#